data_AF-A0A1H6A629-F1
#
_entry.id   AF-A0A1H6A629-F1
#
_cell.length_a   1.000
_cell.length_b   1.000
_cell.length_c   1.000
_cell.angle_alpha   90.00
_cell.angle_beta   90.00
_cell.angle_gamma   90.00
#
_symmetry.space_group_name_H-M   'P 1'
#
loop_
_entity.id
_entity.type
_entity.pdbx_description
1 polymer ?
#
loop_
_entity_poly.entity_id
_entity_poly.type
_entity_poly.pdbx_seq_one_letter_code
_entity_poly.pdbx_strand_id
1 'polypeptide(L)'
;MSLTDAELNELLDAANRDLLRVVSLSGDAEDWTLLQLSVLCGTYPLWHIERGCDATGRMWWAARLRHEVTPAMAATGITQEVEEADPIALAAVLAWQTYLFNCWRARAG
;
A
#
# COMPACT_ATOMS: atom_id res chain seq x y z
N MET A 1 0.34 46.78 -17.19
CA MET A 1 1.78 46.57 -16.97
C MET A 1 2.08 45.18 -17.53
N SER A 2 2.75 45.11 -18.67
CA SER A 2 3.15 43.84 -19.30
C SER A 2 4.37 43.32 -18.58
N LEU A 3 4.38 42.04 -18.20
CA LEU A 3 5.63 41.37 -17.81
C LEU A 3 6.63 41.52 -18.95
N THR A 4 7.86 41.84 -18.60
CA THR A 4 8.97 41.85 -19.54
C THR A 4 9.37 40.41 -19.86
N ASP A 5 10.00 40.20 -21.02
CA ASP A 5 10.44 38.85 -21.43
C ASP A 5 11.38 38.21 -20.39
N ALA A 6 12.16 39.01 -19.67
CA ALA A 6 13.04 38.54 -18.59
C ALA A 6 12.24 38.00 -17.39
N GLU A 7 11.21 38.71 -16.93
CA GLU A 7 10.37 38.29 -15.82
C GLU A 7 9.52 37.05 -16.19
N LEU A 8 9.07 36.96 -17.45
CA LEU A 8 8.39 35.77 -17.96
C LEU A 8 9.31 34.55 -17.98
N ASN A 9 10.57 34.73 -18.39
CA ASN A 9 11.55 33.65 -18.45
C ASN A 9 11.94 33.15 -17.04
N GLU A 10 12.09 34.05 -16.07
CA GLU A 10 12.33 33.69 -14.67
C GLU A 10 11.16 32.92 -14.04
N LEU A 11 9.92 33.29 -14.36
CA LEU A 11 8.71 32.58 -13.91
C LEU A 11 8.64 31.16 -14.48
N LEU A 12 8.95 30.99 -15.76
CA LEU A 12 9.00 29.68 -16.41
C LEU A 12 10.09 28.79 -15.80
N ASP A 13 11.27 29.36 -15.55
CA ASP A 13 12.37 28.63 -14.91
C ASP A 13 12.04 28.23 -13.47
N ALA A 14 11.37 29.09 -12.71
CA ALA A 14 10.91 28.78 -11.36
C ALA A 14 9.87 27.65 -11.38
N ALA A 15 8.86 27.73 -12.24
CA ALA A 15 7.83 26.70 -12.38
C ALA A 15 8.43 25.35 -12.82
N ASN A 16 9.41 25.37 -13.73
CA ASN A 16 10.09 24.15 -14.19
C ASN A 16 10.90 23.49 -13.05
N ARG A 17 11.59 24.28 -12.22
CA ARG A 17 12.30 23.75 -11.04
C ARG A 17 11.33 23.12 -10.03
N ASP A 18 10.19 23.75 -9.79
CA ASP A 18 9.18 23.23 -8.87
C ASP A 18 8.56 21.93 -9.41
N LEU A 19 8.27 21.86 -10.71
CA LEU A 19 7.82 20.63 -11.36
C LEU A 19 8.84 19.50 -11.22
N LEU A 20 10.12 19.76 -11.51
CA LEU A 20 11.18 18.76 -11.37
C LEU A 20 11.33 18.29 -9.92
N ARG A 21 11.17 19.18 -8.94
CA ARG A 21 11.19 18.82 -7.52
C ARG A 21 10.02 17.91 -7.14
N VAL A 22 8.81 18.21 -7.62
CA VAL A 22 7.61 17.37 -7.38
C VAL A 22 7.77 16.00 -8.03
N VAL A 23 8.30 15.94 -9.26
CA VAL A 23 8.57 14.67 -9.96
C VAL A 23 9.62 13.84 -9.19
N SER A 24 10.71 14.46 -8.72
CA SER A 24 11.73 13.77 -7.93
C SER A 24 11.16 13.21 -6.63
N LEU A 25 10.39 13.99 -5.88
CA LEU A 25 9.76 13.56 -4.63
C LEU A 25 8.76 12.42 -4.86
N SER A 26 8.08 12.43 -6.01
CA SER A 26 7.13 11.37 -6.39
C SER A 26 7.86 10.06 -6.70
N GLY A 27 9.04 10.12 -7.33
CA GLY A 27 9.89 8.95 -7.57
C GLY A 27 10.35 8.30 -6.27
N ASP A 28 10.86 9.09 -5.32
CA ASP A 28 11.29 8.57 -4.01
C ASP A 28 10.13 7.93 -3.23
N ALA A 29 8.94 8.54 -3.27
CA ALA A 29 7.75 8.01 -2.59
C ALA A 29 7.27 6.68 -3.20
N GLU A 30 7.35 6.54 -4.53
CA GLU A 30 7.02 5.30 -5.22
C GLU A 30 8.01 4.17 -4.86
N ASP A 31 9.30 4.48 -4.79
CA ASP A 31 10.35 3.52 -4.39
C ASP A 31 10.13 3.00 -2.95
N TRP A 32 9.80 3.89 -2.01
CA TRP A 32 9.48 3.48 -0.63
C TRP A 32 8.22 2.62 -0.55
N THR A 33 7.21 2.94 -1.36
CA THR A 33 5.95 2.18 -1.40
C THR A 33 6.15 0.78 -1.96
N LEU A 34 6.98 0.63 -3.00
CA LEU A 34 7.35 -0.67 -3.56
C LEU A 34 8.16 -1.50 -2.56
N LEU A 35 9.07 -0.87 -1.81
CA LEU A 35 9.81 -1.54 -0.74
C LEU A 35 8.87 -2.04 0.36
N GLN A 36 7.92 -1.23 0.81
CA GLN A 36 6.92 -1.63 1.80
C GLN A 36 6.11 -2.85 1.34
N LEU A 37 5.64 -2.84 0.09
CA LEU A 37 4.93 -3.98 -0.50
C LEU A 37 5.80 -5.24 -0.52
N SER A 38 7.08 -5.11 -0.92
CA SER A 38 8.03 -6.22 -0.92
C SER A 38 8.23 -6.81 0.48
N VAL A 39 8.41 -5.96 1.49
CA VAL A 39 8.55 -6.37 2.89
C VAL A 39 7.30 -7.09 3.38
N LEU A 40 6.10 -6.57 3.10
CA LEU A 40 4.84 -7.20 3.47
C LEU A 40 4.69 -8.58 2.81
N CYS A 41 4.94 -8.68 1.51
CA CYS A 41 4.88 -9.93 0.76
C CYS A 41 5.86 -10.99 1.29
N GLY A 42 7.07 -10.57 1.68
CA GLY A 42 8.06 -11.45 2.30
C GLY A 42 7.69 -11.88 3.72
N THR A 43 7.09 -10.99 4.51
CA THR A 43 6.73 -11.24 5.91
C THR A 43 5.49 -12.12 6.03
N TYR A 44 4.53 -11.99 5.13
CA TYR A 44 3.22 -12.65 5.19
C TYR A 44 2.95 -13.52 3.96
N PRO A 45 3.68 -14.64 3.76
CA PRO A 45 3.60 -15.45 2.54
C PRO A 45 2.27 -16.18 2.34
N LEU A 46 1.44 -16.30 3.39
CA LEU A 46 0.09 -16.86 3.30
C LEU A 46 -0.89 -15.94 2.55
N TRP A 47 -0.50 -14.68 2.34
CA TRP A 47 -1.34 -13.65 1.76
C TRP A 47 -0.87 -13.29 0.35
N HIS A 48 -1.82 -12.95 -0.50
CA HIS A 48 -1.58 -12.21 -1.73
C HIS A 48 -1.86 -10.74 -1.39
N ILE A 49 -0.83 -9.90 -1.47
CA ILE A 49 -0.90 -8.50 -1.03
C ILE A 49 -0.75 -7.63 -2.25
N GLU A 50 -1.66 -6.68 -2.39
CA GLU A 50 -1.68 -5.71 -3.46
C GLU A 50 -1.89 -4.30 -2.91
N ARG A 51 -1.47 -3.34 -3.72
CA ARG A 51 -1.74 -1.92 -3.49
C ARG A 51 -2.39 -1.35 -4.74
N GLY A 52 -3.15 -0.30 -4.55
CA GLY A 52 -3.58 0.52 -5.66
C GLY A 52 -3.81 1.95 -5.22
N CYS A 53 -4.36 2.70 -6.15
CA CYS A 53 -4.76 4.08 -5.97
C CYS A 53 -6.18 4.18 -6.52
N ASP A 54 -7.09 4.81 -5.77
CA ASP A 54 -8.45 5.05 -6.24
C ASP A 54 -8.50 6.26 -7.20
N ALA A 55 -9.69 6.55 -7.72
CA ALA A 55 -9.90 7.67 -8.64
C ALA A 55 -9.63 9.06 -8.01
N THR A 56 -9.49 9.13 -6.68
CA THR A 56 -9.23 10.37 -5.92
C THR A 56 -7.75 10.55 -5.60
N GLY A 57 -6.89 9.60 -5.98
CA GLY A 57 -5.47 9.63 -5.63
C GLY A 57 -5.17 9.00 -4.26
N ARG A 58 -6.17 8.41 -3.59
CA ARG A 58 -5.97 7.79 -2.28
C ARG A 58 -5.42 6.37 -2.46
N MET A 59 -4.31 6.13 -1.78
CA MET A 59 -3.69 4.81 -1.72
C MET A 59 -4.55 3.86 -0.88
N TRP A 60 -4.66 2.62 -1.34
CA TRP A 60 -5.28 1.52 -0.61
C TRP A 60 -4.37 0.30 -0.66
N TRP A 61 -4.48 -0.53 0.37
CA TRP A 61 -3.74 -1.77 0.53
C TRP A 61 -4.74 -2.88 0.79
N ALA A 62 -4.64 -3.98 0.05
CA ALA A 62 -5.47 -5.14 0.27
C ALA A 62 -4.63 -6.40 0.37
N ALA A 63 -5.15 -7.36 1.12
CA ALA A 63 -4.56 -8.67 1.24
C ALA A 63 -5.65 -9.74 1.20
N ARG A 64 -5.44 -10.73 0.34
CA ARG A 64 -6.30 -11.90 0.22
C ARG A 64 -5.57 -13.14 0.72
N LEU A 65 -6.19 -13.89 1.62
CA LEU A 65 -5.64 -15.16 2.09
C LEU A 65 -5.57 -16.15 0.92
N ARG A 66 -4.42 -16.77 0.69
CA ARG A 66 -4.23 -17.73 -0.41
C ARG A 66 -5.00 -19.03 -0.19
N HIS A 67 -5.38 -19.32 1.04
CA HIS A 67 -6.25 -20.43 1.41
C HIS A 67 -7.70 -19.97 1.42
N GLU A 68 -8.58 -20.77 0.84
CA GLU A 68 -10.02 -20.52 0.89
C GLU A 68 -10.52 -20.64 2.33
N VAL A 69 -11.21 -19.60 2.81
CA VAL A 69 -11.77 -19.56 4.16
C VAL A 69 -13.05 -20.37 4.20
N THR A 70 -13.00 -21.48 4.94
CA THR A 70 -14.19 -22.30 5.22
C THR A 70 -15.07 -21.66 6.31
N PRO A 71 -16.35 -22.05 6.42
CA PRO A 71 -17.21 -21.58 7.52
C PRO A 71 -16.64 -21.85 8.92
N ALA A 72 -15.91 -22.97 9.10
CA ALA A 72 -15.26 -23.31 10.36
C ALA A 72 -14.10 -22.36 10.70
N MET A 73 -13.36 -21.89 9.69
CA MET A 73 -12.31 -20.89 9.86
C MET A 73 -12.89 -19.52 10.15
N ALA A 74 -13.95 -19.13 9.43
CA ALA A 74 -14.66 -17.87 9.65
C ALA A 74 -15.22 -17.78 11.07
N ALA A 75 -15.72 -18.90 11.62
CA ALA A 75 -16.18 -18.97 13.01
C ALA A 75 -15.06 -18.70 14.05
N THR A 76 -13.79 -18.83 13.66
CA THR A 76 -12.63 -18.45 14.50
C THR A 76 -12.15 -17.01 14.27
N GLY A 77 -12.86 -16.24 13.44
CA GLY A 77 -12.52 -14.85 13.11
C GLY A 77 -11.52 -14.70 11.96
N ILE A 78 -11.21 -15.77 11.23
CA ILE A 78 -10.35 -15.70 10.04
C ILE A 78 -11.15 -15.11 8.88
N THR A 79 -10.61 -14.07 8.23
CA THR A 79 -11.24 -13.44 7.07
C THR A 79 -10.52 -13.79 5.76
N GLN A 80 -11.27 -13.81 4.66
CA GLN A 80 -10.73 -14.09 3.33
C GLN A 80 -9.92 -12.91 2.78
N GLU A 81 -10.37 -11.70 3.09
CA GLU A 81 -9.84 -10.43 2.59
C GLU A 81 -9.71 -9.43 3.75
N VAL A 82 -8.71 -8.57 3.63
CA VAL A 82 -8.44 -7.44 4.51
C VAL A 82 -8.09 -6.25 3.62
N GLU A 83 -8.67 -5.09 3.89
CA GLU A 83 -8.36 -3.84 3.20
C GLU A 83 -8.06 -2.78 4.25
N GLU A 84 -6.98 -2.03 4.05
CA GLU A 84 -6.55 -0.95 4.93
C GLU A 84 -6.01 0.23 4.12
N ALA A 85 -6.14 1.43 4.69
CA ALA A 85 -5.65 2.65 4.06
C ALA A 85 -4.12 2.80 4.17
N ASP A 86 -3.48 2.08 5.08
CA ASP A 86 -2.05 2.19 5.35
C ASP A 86 -1.38 0.82 5.55
N PRO A 87 -0.08 0.70 5.19
CA PRO A 87 0.61 -0.58 5.22
C PRO A 87 0.90 -1.07 6.65
N ILE A 88 0.91 -0.18 7.66
CA ILE A 88 1.19 -0.54 9.06
C ILE A 88 -0.06 -1.15 9.70
N ALA A 89 -1.23 -0.54 9.50
CA ALA A 89 -2.51 -1.12 9.87
C ALA A 89 -2.72 -2.47 9.19
N LEU A 90 -2.42 -2.56 7.88
CA LEU A 90 -2.46 -3.83 7.17
C LEU A 90 -1.56 -4.87 7.84
N ALA A 91 -0.31 -4.52 8.15
CA ALA A 91 0.62 -5.44 8.82
C ALA A 91 0.09 -5.92 10.18
N ALA A 92 -0.52 -5.04 10.97
CA ALA A 92 -1.09 -5.40 12.28
C ALA A 92 -2.23 -6.40 12.13
N VAL A 93 -3.15 -6.17 11.18
CA VAL A 93 -4.26 -7.10 10.91
C VAL A 93 -3.74 -8.42 10.36
N LEU A 94 -2.77 -8.39 9.45
CA LEU A 94 -2.16 -9.60 8.88
C LEU A 94 -1.43 -10.45 9.91
N ALA A 95 -0.73 -9.83 10.87
CA ALA A 95 -0.10 -10.54 11.98
C ALA A 95 -1.14 -11.32 12.80
N TRP A 96 -2.25 -10.65 13.15
CA TRP A 96 -3.35 -11.28 13.90
C TRP A 96 -4.05 -12.39 13.11
N GLN A 97 -4.41 -12.13 11.85
CA GLN A 97 -5.08 -13.10 10.99
C GLN A 97 -4.19 -14.33 10.71
N THR A 98 -2.88 -14.11 10.52
CA THR A 98 -1.90 -15.20 10.36
C THR A 98 -1.79 -16.04 11.63
N TYR A 99 -1.79 -15.41 12.81
CA TYR A 99 -1.82 -16.13 14.09
C TYR A 99 -3.08 -17.00 14.20
N LEU A 100 -4.27 -16.44 13.93
CA LEU A 100 -5.53 -17.19 13.96
C LEU A 100 -5.52 -18.39 13.01
N PHE A 101 -5.06 -18.18 11.77
CA PHE A 101 -4.93 -19.24 10.78
C PHE A 101 -4.03 -20.38 11.27
N ASN A 102 -2.87 -20.05 11.84
CA ASN A 102 -1.94 -21.05 12.37
C ASN A 102 -2.51 -21.80 13.58
N CYS A 103 -3.24 -21.12 14.47
CA CYS A 103 -3.94 -21.77 15.58
C CYS A 103 -5.04 -22.72 15.09
N TRP A 104 -5.80 -22.33 14.07
CA TRP A 104 -6.81 -23.21 13.46
C TRP A 104 -6.14 -24.43 12.81
N ARG A 105 -5.08 -24.22 12.04
CA ARG A 105 -4.33 -25.29 11.35
C ARG A 105 -3.77 -26.30 12.34
N ALA A 106 -3.24 -25.85 13.47
CA ALA A 106 -2.70 -26.71 14.53
C ALA A 106 -3.77 -27.53 15.27
N ARG A 107 -5.05 -27.14 15.19
CA ARG A 107 -6.18 -27.89 15.76
C ARG A 107 -6.82 -28.85 14.76
N ALA A 108 -6.67 -28.56 13.46
CA ALA A 108 -7.28 -29.32 12.38
C ALA A 108 -6.39 -30.45 11.83
N GLY A 109 -5.07 -30.36 12.05
CA GLY A 109 -4.10 -31.44 11.79
C GLY A 109 -3.88 -32.31 13.01
#